data_AF-A0A6H1ZXH0-F1
#
_entry.id   AF-A0A6H1ZXH0-F1
#
_cell.length_a   1.000
_cell.length_b   1.000
_cell.length_c   1.000
_cell.angle_alpha   90.00
_cell.angle_beta   90.00
_cell.angle_gamma   90.00
#
_symmetry.space_group_name_H-M   'P 1'
#
loop_
_entity.id
_entity.type
_entity.pdbx_description
1 polymer ?
#
loop_
_entity_poly.entity_id
_entity_poly.type
_entity_poly.pdbx_seq_one_letter_code
_entity_poly.pdbx_strand_id
1 'polypeptide(L)'
;MIKRFRIKGVRFTFTVARTQKVIGVNSQLDDGTHILMWDFDEVPLEDVRIELRKVQTRYLLSDIYLLRTKEPDNYIAYCFTALPWKRVVEILAQTNLVDWNFFKFGVYRGHFTLRVTPKNGRTPRLVGVLGGFELANCEVADLMSWVRYETLRR
;
A
#
# COMPACT_ATOMS: atom_id res chain seq x y z
N MET A 1 0.50 26.94 6.92
CA MET A 1 0.96 27.51 8.21
C MET A 1 1.02 26.40 9.26
N ILE A 2 2.15 26.26 9.96
CA ILE A 2 2.27 25.37 11.12
C ILE A 2 2.65 26.24 12.32
N LYS A 3 1.82 26.27 13.35
CA LYS A 3 2.11 26.97 14.62
C LYS A 3 2.31 25.91 15.70
N ARG A 4 3.49 25.91 16.32
CA ARG A 4 3.85 24.98 17.39
C ARG A 4 4.04 25.78 18.67
N PHE A 5 3.50 25.29 19.78
CA PHE A 5 3.76 25.86 21.10
C PHE A 5 3.73 24.77 22.16
N ARG A 6 4.28 25.08 23.35
CA ARG A 6 4.33 24.14 24.48
C ARG A 6 3.64 24.75 25.69
N ILE A 7 2.86 23.95 26.41
CA ILE A 7 2.28 24.31 27.71
C ILE A 7 2.58 23.17 28.68
N LYS A 8 3.27 23.45 29.80
CA LYS A 8 3.60 22.48 30.86
C LYS A 8 4.18 21.15 30.34
N GLY A 9 5.12 21.23 29.40
CA GLY A 9 5.77 20.04 28.79
C GLY A 9 4.99 19.37 27.66
N VAL A 10 3.71 19.69 27.47
CA VAL A 10 2.89 19.19 26.36
C VAL A 10 3.11 20.04 25.12
N ARG A 11 3.39 19.40 23.98
CA ARG A 11 3.57 20.08 22.68
C ARG A 11 2.26 20.09 21.90
N PHE A 12 1.77 21.28 21.61
CA PHE A 12 0.63 21.50 20.72
C PHE A 12 1.13 21.90 19.33
N THR A 13 0.53 21.31 18.30
CA THR A 13 0.82 21.64 16.89
C THR A 13 -0.49 21.96 16.18
N PHE A 14 -0.63 23.19 15.71
CA PHE A 14 -1.73 23.64 14.87
C PHE A 14 -1.24 23.72 13.43
N THR A 15 -1.91 23.01 12.53
CA THR A 15 -1.56 22.99 11.11
C THR A 15 -2.75 23.47 10.30
N VAL A 16 -2.57 24.56 9.56
CA VAL A 16 -3.48 25.00 8.50
C VAL A 16 -2.77 24.73 7.18
N ALA A 17 -3.29 23.78 6.40
CA ALA A 17 -2.70 23.34 5.15
C ALA A 17 -3.79 23.06 4.11
N ARG A 18 -3.44 23.20 2.84
CA ARG A 18 -4.33 22.78 1.75
C ARG A 18 -4.45 21.27 1.78
N THR A 19 -5.68 20.76 1.74
CA THR A 19 -5.96 19.33 1.60
C THR A 19 -6.37 19.02 0.17
N GLN A 20 -6.34 17.74 -0.17
CA GLN A 20 -6.99 17.20 -1.37
C GLN A 20 -7.65 15.87 -1.00
N LYS A 21 -8.74 15.54 -1.70
CA LYS A 21 -9.44 14.27 -1.54
C LYS A 21 -8.80 13.23 -2.44
N VAL A 22 -8.57 12.05 -1.90
CA VAL A 22 -8.07 10.89 -2.63
C VAL A 22 -8.91 9.67 -2.31
N ILE A 23 -8.94 8.70 -3.22
CA ILE A 23 -9.60 7.42 -3.05
C ILE A 23 -8.52 6.36 -2.89
N GLY A 24 -8.66 5.57 -1.84
CA GLY A 24 -7.93 4.31 -1.65
C GLY A 24 -8.86 3.12 -1.75
N VAL A 25 -8.26 1.96 -2.02
CA VAL A 25 -8.92 0.67 -2.02
C VAL A 25 -8.34 -0.17 -0.88
N ASN A 26 -9.21 -0.82 -0.12
CA ASN A 26 -8.80 -1.70 0.97
C ASN A 26 -8.51 -3.11 0.45
N SER A 27 -7.68 -3.85 1.16
CA SER A 27 -7.31 -5.22 0.81
C SER A 27 -8.39 -6.26 1.10
N GLN A 28 -9.36 -5.93 1.94
CA GLN A 28 -10.40 -6.87 2.39
C GLN A 28 -11.44 -7.13 1.30
N LEU A 29 -11.75 -8.42 1.11
CA LEU A 29 -12.81 -8.92 0.26
C LEU A 29 -14.08 -9.23 1.07
N ASP A 30 -15.20 -9.49 0.39
CA ASP A 30 -16.51 -9.72 1.02
C ASP A 30 -16.56 -10.95 1.91
N ASP A 31 -15.77 -11.98 1.59
CA ASP A 31 -15.66 -13.21 2.38
C ASP A 31 -14.74 -13.07 3.61
N GLY A 32 -14.18 -11.88 3.83
CA GLY A 32 -13.24 -11.59 4.92
C GLY A 32 -11.79 -12.01 4.65
N THR A 33 -11.49 -12.56 3.47
CA THR A 33 -10.10 -12.74 3.02
C THR A 33 -9.53 -11.41 2.53
N HIS A 34 -8.24 -11.40 2.22
CA HIS A 34 -7.53 -10.22 1.80
C HIS A 34 -6.61 -10.49 0.62
N ILE A 35 -6.52 -9.54 -0.30
CA ILE A 35 -5.43 -9.51 -1.28
C ILE A 35 -4.14 -8.97 -0.66
N LEU A 36 -3.01 -9.25 -1.30
CA LEU A 36 -1.74 -8.69 -0.88
C LEU A 36 -1.52 -7.31 -1.53
N MET A 37 -1.12 -6.36 -0.71
CA MET A 37 -0.81 -4.98 -1.11
C MET A 37 0.52 -4.58 -0.47
N TRP A 38 1.41 -3.98 -1.24
CA TRP A 38 2.68 -3.44 -0.71
C TRP A 38 2.83 -1.96 -1.07
N ASP A 39 3.49 -1.20 -0.19
CA ASP A 39 3.89 0.19 -0.41
C ASP A 39 5.40 0.30 -0.11
N PHE A 40 6.13 0.93 -1.02
CA PHE A 40 7.57 1.14 -0.94
C PHE A 40 7.86 2.62 -1.17
N ASP A 41 8.49 3.28 -0.19
CA ASP A 41 8.84 4.72 -0.22
C ASP A 41 10.37 4.85 -0.31
N GLU A 42 10.83 5.55 -1.34
CA GLU A 42 12.27 5.83 -1.60
C GLU A 42 13.14 4.57 -1.80
N VAL A 43 12.61 3.55 -2.48
CA VAL A 43 13.30 2.27 -2.78
C VAL A 43 13.47 2.07 -4.30
N PRO A 44 14.67 1.75 -4.82
CA PRO A 44 14.88 1.46 -6.23
C PRO A 44 13.99 0.33 -6.76
N LEU A 45 13.51 0.45 -8.01
CA LEU A 45 12.60 -0.55 -8.62
C LEU A 45 13.17 -1.97 -8.60
N GLU A 46 14.47 -2.14 -8.83
CA GLU A 46 15.08 -3.47 -8.90
C GLU A 46 15.08 -4.16 -7.53
N ASP A 47 15.34 -3.41 -6.45
CA ASP A 47 15.28 -3.94 -5.09
C ASP A 47 13.85 -4.36 -4.72
N VAL A 48 12.85 -3.54 -5.12
CA VAL A 48 11.42 -3.90 -4.97
C VAL A 48 11.11 -5.21 -5.69
N ARG A 49 11.60 -5.40 -6.92
CA ARG A 49 11.36 -6.63 -7.69
C ARG A 49 12.02 -7.84 -7.04
N ILE A 50 13.24 -7.70 -6.52
CA ILE A 50 13.96 -8.76 -5.81
C ILE A 50 13.19 -9.19 -4.56
N GLU A 51 12.77 -8.25 -3.72
CA GLU A 51 12.06 -8.57 -2.48
C GLU A 51 10.68 -9.19 -2.74
N LEU A 52 9.92 -8.63 -3.70
CA LEU A 52 8.64 -9.21 -4.10
C LEU A 52 8.82 -10.62 -4.68
N ARG A 53 9.86 -10.85 -5.49
CA ARG A 53 10.13 -12.18 -6.07
C ARG A 53 10.44 -13.23 -5.00
N LYS A 54 11.18 -12.87 -3.93
CA LYS A 54 11.47 -13.78 -2.82
C LYS A 54 10.19 -14.30 -2.17
N VAL A 55 9.26 -13.40 -1.83
CA VAL A 55 7.99 -13.80 -1.23
C VAL A 55 7.06 -14.49 -2.23
N GLN A 56 7.02 -14.04 -3.48
CA GLN A 56 6.23 -14.67 -4.54
C GLN A 56 6.59 -16.15 -4.71
N THR A 57 7.89 -16.47 -4.79
CA THR A 57 8.37 -17.84 -4.93
C THR A 57 8.14 -18.66 -3.66
N ARG A 58 8.36 -18.07 -2.48
CA ARG A 58 8.18 -18.77 -1.19
C ARG A 58 6.72 -19.19 -0.96
N TYR A 59 5.79 -18.38 -1.41
CA TYR A 59 4.36 -18.53 -1.12
C TYR A 59 3.52 -18.93 -2.34
N LEU A 60 4.16 -19.21 -3.49
CA LEU A 60 3.52 -19.59 -4.75
C LEU A 60 2.42 -18.60 -5.18
N LEU A 61 2.69 -17.31 -5.03
CA LEU A 61 1.68 -16.28 -5.30
C LEU A 61 1.43 -16.12 -6.81
N SER A 62 0.25 -15.56 -7.13
CA SER A 62 -0.12 -15.16 -8.49
C SER A 62 0.74 -13.98 -8.99
N ASP A 63 0.39 -13.47 -10.17
CA ASP A 63 1.03 -12.27 -10.72
C ASP A 63 1.04 -11.12 -9.70
N ILE A 64 2.17 -10.41 -9.65
CA ILE A 64 2.32 -9.18 -8.86
C ILE A 64 2.45 -8.00 -9.82
N TYR A 65 1.49 -7.08 -9.73
CA TYR A 65 1.44 -5.86 -10.55
C TYR A 65 2.14 -4.73 -9.82
N LEU A 66 3.21 -4.19 -10.40
CA LEU A 66 3.98 -3.07 -9.83
C LEU A 66 3.58 -1.76 -10.48
N LEU A 67 3.18 -0.79 -9.66
CA LEU A 67 2.84 0.55 -10.11
C LEU A 67 3.75 1.58 -9.44
N ARG A 68 4.32 2.49 -10.24
CA ARG A 68 5.05 3.66 -9.72
C ARG A 68 4.05 4.75 -9.34
N THR A 69 4.15 5.27 -8.12
CA THR A 69 3.25 6.32 -7.60
C THR A 69 3.89 7.71 -7.53
N LYS A 70 5.22 7.78 -7.48
CA LYS A 70 6.01 9.02 -7.49
C LYS A 70 7.43 8.73 -7.96
N GLU A 71 7.91 9.52 -8.91
CA GLU A 71 9.32 9.51 -9.35
C GLU A 71 10.27 10.06 -8.26
N PRO A 72 11.52 9.56 -8.18
CA PRO A 72 12.04 8.42 -8.93
C PRO A 72 11.57 7.06 -8.35
N ASP A 73 11.49 6.96 -7.02
CA ASP A 73 11.51 5.67 -6.33
C ASP A 73 10.38 5.49 -5.34
N ASN A 74 9.12 5.41 -5.81
CA ASN A 74 8.00 5.04 -4.96
C ASN A 74 7.04 4.14 -5.70
N TYR A 75 6.76 2.99 -5.11
CA TYR A 75 6.08 1.90 -5.78
C TYR A 75 5.01 1.32 -4.87
N ILE A 76 3.91 0.92 -5.48
CA ILE A 76 2.91 0.08 -4.84
C ILE A 76 2.80 -1.21 -5.65
N ALA A 77 2.43 -2.29 -4.99
CA ALA A 77 2.20 -3.56 -5.65
C ALA A 77 0.88 -4.20 -5.22
N TYR A 78 0.23 -4.88 -6.16
CA TYR A 78 -0.98 -5.67 -5.92
C TYR A 78 -0.73 -7.11 -6.36
N CYS A 79 -1.20 -8.07 -5.56
CA CYS A 79 -1.24 -9.48 -5.93
C CYS A 79 -2.61 -10.05 -5.56
N PHE A 80 -3.29 -10.58 -6.56
CA PHE A 80 -4.67 -11.07 -6.47
C PHE A 80 -4.72 -12.54 -6.03
N THR A 81 -3.95 -12.85 -4.99
CA THR A 81 -4.07 -14.08 -4.21
C THR A 81 -4.80 -13.72 -2.91
N ALA A 82 -6.07 -14.07 -2.83
CA ALA A 82 -6.93 -13.94 -1.66
C ALA A 82 -6.48 -14.92 -0.57
N LEU A 83 -6.15 -14.38 0.61
CA LEU A 83 -5.58 -15.12 1.72
C LEU A 83 -6.22 -14.70 3.06
N PRO A 84 -6.26 -15.57 4.07
CA PRO A 84 -6.64 -15.18 5.41
C PRO A 84 -5.74 -14.07 5.97
N TRP A 85 -6.30 -13.15 6.76
CA TRP A 85 -5.60 -11.98 7.28
C TRP A 85 -4.22 -12.29 7.90
N LYS A 86 -4.14 -13.32 8.74
CA LYS A 86 -2.88 -13.73 9.40
C LYS A 86 -1.79 -14.05 8.38
N ARG A 87 -2.15 -14.66 7.24
CA ARG A 87 -1.22 -15.02 6.18
C ARG A 87 -0.76 -13.80 5.38
N VAL A 88 -1.66 -12.86 5.11
CA VAL A 88 -1.31 -11.56 4.50
C VAL A 88 -0.29 -10.81 5.37
N VAL A 89 -0.54 -10.70 6.68
CA VAL A 89 0.38 -10.04 7.61
C VAL A 89 1.74 -10.73 7.65
N GLU A 90 1.77 -12.07 7.68
CA GLU A 90 3.02 -12.84 7.66
C GLU A 90 3.85 -12.55 6.39
N ILE A 91 3.21 -12.58 5.22
CA ILE A 91 3.89 -12.37 3.93
C ILE A 91 4.46 -10.94 3.86
N LEU A 92 3.66 -9.94 4.22
CA LEU A 92 4.13 -8.54 4.24
C LEU A 92 5.26 -8.34 5.25
N ALA A 93 5.18 -8.96 6.43
CA ALA A 93 6.23 -8.86 7.45
C ALA A 93 7.56 -9.48 7.01
N GLN A 94 7.54 -10.45 6.10
CA GLN A 94 8.73 -11.07 5.51
C GLN A 94 9.24 -10.35 4.25
N THR A 95 8.47 -9.41 3.71
CA THR A 95 8.90 -8.62 2.56
C THR A 95 9.76 -7.47 3.08
N ASN A 96 11.07 -7.48 2.81
CA ASN A 96 11.90 -6.36 3.23
C ASN A 96 11.53 -5.09 2.45
N LEU A 97 11.93 -3.92 2.96
CA LEU A 97 11.79 -2.61 2.31
C LEU A 97 10.35 -2.07 2.20
N VAL A 98 9.34 -2.81 2.66
CA VAL A 98 7.97 -2.29 2.80
C VAL A 98 7.97 -1.09 3.75
N ASP A 99 7.25 -0.02 3.40
CA ASP A 99 7.09 1.13 4.29
C ASP A 99 6.48 0.66 5.62
N TRP A 100 7.26 0.85 6.70
CA TRP A 100 6.87 0.42 8.02
C TRP A 100 5.60 1.13 8.53
N ASN A 101 5.35 2.37 8.09
CA ASN A 101 4.11 3.06 8.44
C ASN A 101 2.91 2.41 7.75
N PHE A 102 3.02 2.14 6.46
CA PHE A 102 2.01 1.36 5.73
C PHE A 102 1.73 0.03 6.43
N PHE A 103 2.77 -0.74 6.74
CA PHE A 103 2.63 -2.02 7.43
C PHE A 103 1.96 -1.88 8.80
N LYS A 104 2.53 -1.04 9.68
CA LYS A 104 2.05 -0.82 11.05
C LYS A 104 0.58 -0.38 11.08
N PHE A 105 0.22 0.60 10.26
CA PHE A 105 -1.15 1.09 10.26
C PHE A 105 -2.13 0.12 9.61
N GLY A 106 -1.69 -0.66 8.60
CA GLY A 106 -2.51 -1.72 8.04
C GLY A 106 -2.82 -2.81 9.06
N VAL A 107 -1.79 -3.26 9.80
CA VAL A 107 -1.95 -4.22 10.91
C VAL A 107 -2.91 -3.69 11.97
N TYR A 108 -2.72 -2.44 12.40
CA TYR A 108 -3.59 -1.81 13.41
C TYR A 108 -5.06 -1.72 12.99
N ARG A 109 -5.34 -1.49 11.69
CA ARG A 109 -6.71 -1.38 11.15
C ARG A 109 -7.36 -2.71 10.79
N GLY A 110 -6.57 -3.78 10.67
CA GLY A 110 -7.04 -5.09 10.19
C GLY A 110 -7.21 -5.18 8.67
N HIS A 111 -6.69 -4.21 7.90
CA HIS A 111 -6.66 -4.24 6.43
C HIS A 111 -5.61 -3.26 5.91
N PHE A 112 -5.09 -3.51 4.70
CA PHE A 112 -4.21 -2.58 4.00
C PHE A 112 -5.01 -1.67 3.07
N THR A 113 -4.50 -0.47 2.79
CA THR A 113 -5.17 0.49 1.90
C THR A 113 -4.15 1.13 0.98
N LEU A 114 -4.34 1.01 -0.33
CA LEU A 114 -3.51 1.68 -1.33
C LEU A 114 -4.32 2.71 -2.12
N ARG A 115 -3.67 3.82 -2.48
CA ARG A 115 -4.33 4.91 -3.23
C ARG A 115 -4.42 4.54 -4.71
N VAL A 116 -5.60 4.77 -5.31
CA VAL A 116 -5.82 4.61 -6.76
C VAL A 116 -5.92 5.93 -7.51
N THR A 117 -6.39 7.00 -6.86
CA THR A 117 -6.56 8.30 -7.55
C THR A 117 -5.27 9.11 -7.60
N PRO A 118 -5.21 10.11 -8.50
CA PRO A 118 -4.10 11.04 -8.51
C PRO A 118 -3.90 11.75 -7.17
N LYS A 119 -2.64 11.99 -6.79
CA LYS A 119 -2.23 12.81 -5.63
C LYS A 119 -1.20 13.82 -6.10
N ASN A 120 -1.48 15.11 -5.93
CA ASN A 120 -0.59 16.18 -6.42
C ASN A 120 -0.24 16.00 -7.92
N GLY A 121 -1.23 15.69 -8.75
CA GLY A 121 -1.05 15.46 -10.20
C GLY A 121 -0.40 14.12 -10.59
N ARG A 122 -0.07 13.26 -9.61
CA ARG A 122 0.61 11.97 -9.86
C ARG A 122 -0.38 10.80 -9.76
N THR A 123 -0.58 10.11 -10.87
CA THR A 123 -1.38 8.89 -10.97
C THR A 123 -0.46 7.67 -10.89
N PRO A 124 -0.83 6.60 -10.15
CA PRO A 124 -0.12 5.33 -10.25
C PRO A 124 -0.02 4.85 -11.70
N ARG A 125 1.18 4.46 -12.15
CA ARG A 125 1.43 3.95 -13.50
C ARG A 125 2.02 2.55 -13.41
N LEU A 126 1.46 1.59 -14.14
CA LEU A 126 2.04 0.25 -14.23
C LEU A 126 3.45 0.34 -14.83
N VAL A 127 4.43 -0.23 -14.14
CA VAL A 127 5.84 -0.26 -14.57
C VAL A 127 6.35 -1.68 -14.79
N GLY A 128 5.63 -2.69 -14.32
CA GLY A 128 5.97 -4.08 -14.57
C GLY A 128 4.99 -5.06 -13.94
N VAL A 129 5.10 -6.31 -14.38
CA VAL A 129 4.40 -7.45 -13.80
C VAL A 129 5.43 -8.52 -13.50
N LEU A 130 5.39 -9.08 -12.29
CA LEU A 130 6.15 -10.27 -11.93
C LEU A 130 5.23 -11.47 -12.14
N GLY A 131 5.48 -12.26 -13.19
CA GLY A 131 4.71 -13.47 -13.47
C GLY A 131 4.71 -14.43 -12.28
N GLY A 132 3.52 -14.90 -11.89
CA GLY A 132 3.25 -15.76 -10.75
C GLY A 132 3.50 -17.23 -11.00
N PHE A 133 3.24 -18.01 -9.95
CA PHE A 133 3.31 -19.47 -9.97
C PHE A 133 1.93 -20.13 -9.94
N GLU A 134 0.90 -19.36 -9.58
CA GLU A 134 -0.51 -19.76 -9.58
C GLU A 134 -1.38 -18.71 -10.27
N LEU A 135 -2.60 -19.09 -10.62
CA LEU A 135 -3.59 -18.15 -11.14
C LEU A 135 -4.12 -17.26 -10.01
N ALA A 136 -4.43 -16.01 -10.34
CA ALA A 136 -5.19 -15.16 -9.43
C ALA A 136 -6.53 -15.84 -9.09
N ASN A 137 -6.94 -15.77 -7.82
CA ASN A 137 -8.20 -16.33 -7.34
C ASN A 137 -9.24 -15.26 -6.97
N CYS A 138 -8.95 -14.01 -7.30
CA CYS A 138 -9.83 -12.85 -7.20
C CYS A 138 -9.43 -11.81 -8.26
N GLU A 139 -10.28 -10.81 -8.45
CA GLU A 139 -10.10 -9.74 -9.43
C GLU A 139 -10.26 -8.35 -8.77
N VAL A 140 -9.94 -7.31 -9.53
CA VAL A 140 -10.15 -5.91 -9.10
C VAL A 140 -11.62 -5.64 -8.76
N ALA A 141 -12.55 -6.30 -9.47
CA ALA A 141 -13.98 -6.14 -9.27
C ALA A 141 -14.45 -6.64 -7.89
N ASP A 142 -13.71 -7.56 -7.27
CA ASP A 142 -14.01 -8.09 -5.94
C ASP A 142 -13.59 -7.14 -4.81
N LEU A 143 -12.89 -6.04 -5.12
CA LEU A 143 -12.51 -5.03 -4.15
C LEU A 143 -13.71 -4.13 -3.85
N MET A 144 -14.37 -4.42 -2.71
CA MET A 144 -15.66 -3.82 -2.36
C MET A 144 -15.54 -2.56 -1.49
N SER A 145 -14.37 -2.32 -0.91
CA SER A 145 -14.17 -1.25 0.07
C SER A 145 -13.27 -0.13 -0.45
N TRP A 146 -13.93 0.96 -0.86
CA TRP A 146 -13.30 2.17 -1.38
C TRP A 146 -13.42 3.31 -0.37
N VAL A 147 -12.28 3.83 0.09
CA VAL A 147 -12.23 4.84 1.14
C VAL A 147 -11.84 6.18 0.55
N ARG A 148 -12.68 7.20 0.76
CA ARG A 148 -12.34 8.60 0.48
C ARG A 148 -11.70 9.21 1.71
N TYR A 149 -10.48 9.75 1.57
CA TYR A 149 -9.79 10.41 2.67
C TYR A 149 -9.08 11.68 2.22
N GLU A 150 -8.81 12.57 3.18
CA GLU A 150 -8.10 13.81 2.93
C GLU A 150 -6.61 13.63 3.22
N THR A 151 -5.78 14.19 2.33
CA THR A 151 -4.34 14.21 2.51
C THR A 151 -3.80 15.62 2.27
N LEU A 152 -2.68 15.95 2.90
CA LEU A 152 -2.01 17.23 2.68
C LEU A 152 -1.58 17.36 1.22
N ARG A 153 -1.91 18.48 0.60
CA ARG A 153 -1.41 18.88 -0.71
C ARG A 153 0.04 19.34 -0.51
N ARG A 154 0.98 18.62 -1.13
CA ARG A 154 2.42 18.90 -1.07
C ARG A 154 2.87 19.40 -2.43
#